data_AF-A0A653B8I9-F1
#
_entry.id   AF-A0A653B8I9-F1
#
_cell.length_a   1.000
_cell.length_b   1.000
_cell.length_c   1.000
_cell.angle_alpha   90.00
_cell.angle_beta   90.00
_cell.angle_gamma   90.00
#
_symmetry.space_group_name_H-M   'P 1'
#
loop_
_entity.id
_entity.type
_entity.pdbx_description
1 polymer ?
#
loop_
_entity_poly.entity_id
_entity_poly.type
_entity_poly.pdbx_seq_one_letter_code
_entity_poly.pdbx_strand_id
1 'polypeptide(L)'
;MFGINNYPEEWVIANHWVIVNQSPQWSNRYPVNIFYMERAADRARALIRIVGVKKASERGGAYERWRNVSKGLVRVSTEEIDVLVQIFPQYALWLASGQIAPECGQTSPDYDAANQT
;
A
#
# COMPACT_ATOMS: atom_id res chain seq x y z
N MET A 1 24.83 -22.36 4.21
CA MET A 1 23.79 -23.06 4.99
C MET A 1 24.00 -22.62 6.44
N PHE A 2 23.22 -21.67 6.93
CA PHE A 2 23.35 -21.15 8.31
C PHE A 2 22.03 -21.36 9.04
N GLY A 3 22.09 -22.21 10.08
CA GLY A 3 20.95 -22.70 10.84
C GLY A 3 20.54 -21.79 12.00
N ILE A 4 19.23 -21.66 12.13
CA ILE A 4 18.30 -21.45 13.27
C ILE A 4 18.77 -21.26 14.74
N ASN A 5 20.05 -21.23 15.10
CA ASN A 5 20.49 -21.26 16.50
C ASN A 5 20.83 -19.90 17.14
N ASN A 6 19.98 -18.88 16.97
CA ASN A 6 20.17 -17.60 17.70
C ASN A 6 18.84 -17.03 18.23
N TYR A 7 17.96 -17.90 18.72
CA TYR A 7 16.80 -17.48 19.50
C TYR A 7 16.88 -18.09 20.91
N PRO A 8 16.71 -17.30 21.98
CA PRO A 8 16.61 -17.80 23.34
C PRO A 8 15.41 -18.76 23.50
N GLU A 9 15.56 -19.83 24.29
CA GLU A 9 14.59 -20.94 24.40
C GLU A 9 13.21 -20.53 24.92
N GLU A 10 13.08 -19.37 25.56
CA GLU A 10 11.79 -18.81 25.97
C GLU A 10 10.86 -18.41 24.81
N TRP A 11 11.38 -18.32 23.58
CA TRP A 11 10.60 -17.98 22.37
C TRP A 11 10.01 -19.18 21.63
N VAL A 12 10.38 -20.42 22.02
CA VAL A 12 9.89 -21.65 21.37
C VAL A 12 8.45 -21.99 21.82
N ILE A 13 8.02 -21.50 22.99
CA ILE A 13 6.75 -21.90 23.61
C ILE A 13 5.55 -20.98 23.29
N ALA A 14 5.76 -19.89 22.54
CA ALA A 14 4.74 -18.85 22.36
C ALA A 14 4.06 -18.86 20.98
N ASN A 15 3.97 -20.00 20.30
CA ASN A 15 3.28 -20.10 19.00
C ASN A 15 2.26 -21.24 18.96
N HIS A 16 1.22 -21.10 19.79
CA HIS A 16 -0.06 -21.75 19.55
C HIS A 16 -1.16 -20.68 19.43
N TRP A 17 -1.18 -20.04 18.26
CA TRP A 17 -2.28 -19.31 17.62
C TRP A 17 -3.13 -18.31 18.45
N VAL A 18 -3.10 -17.04 17.97
CA VAL A 18 -4.26 -16.16 17.70
C VAL A 18 -4.62 -15.03 18.70
N ILE A 19 -4.35 -13.80 18.19
CA ILE A 19 -5.13 -12.54 18.26
C ILE A 19 -4.90 -11.57 19.46
N VAL A 20 -4.67 -10.30 19.05
CA VAL A 20 -4.88 -9.00 19.71
C VAL A 20 -3.61 -8.26 20.19
N ASN A 21 -3.28 -7.19 19.45
CA ASN A 21 -2.61 -5.97 19.90
C ASN A 21 -1.42 -6.09 20.86
N GLN A 22 -0.21 -6.20 20.32
CA GLN A 22 0.94 -5.39 20.77
C GLN A 22 2.13 -5.60 19.83
N SER A 23 2.53 -4.55 19.11
CA SER A 23 3.73 -4.54 18.29
C SER A 23 4.99 -4.43 19.18
N PRO A 24 6.03 -5.27 19.00
CA PRO A 24 7.23 -5.22 19.84
C PRO A 24 8.12 -3.98 19.61
N GLN A 25 8.69 -3.45 20.69
CA GLN A 25 9.56 -2.26 20.79
C GLN A 25 10.91 -2.26 20.04
N TRP A 26 11.20 -3.21 19.14
CA TRP A 26 12.49 -3.31 18.44
C TRP A 26 12.53 -2.63 17.05
N SER A 27 11.52 -1.84 16.69
CA SER A 27 11.34 -1.21 15.36
C SER A 27 12.35 -0.10 14.97
N ASN A 28 13.29 0.28 15.83
CA ASN A 28 14.06 1.53 15.68
C ASN A 28 15.53 1.37 15.23
N ARG A 29 16.03 0.17 14.87
CA ARG A 29 17.46 0.01 14.53
C ARG A 29 17.79 0.03 13.02
N TYR A 30 17.06 -0.63 12.11
CA TYR A 30 17.19 -0.49 10.63
C TYR A 30 16.04 -1.21 9.90
N PRO A 31 15.65 -0.80 8.67
CA PRO A 31 15.14 0.50 8.21
C PRO A 31 13.59 0.55 8.32
N VAL A 32 12.96 1.65 7.92
CA VAL A 32 11.49 1.77 7.81
C VAL A 32 10.90 0.77 6.81
N ASN A 33 10.76 -0.47 7.24
CA ASN A 33 9.80 -1.43 6.69
C ASN A 33 8.80 -1.75 7.80
N ILE A 34 8.16 -0.69 8.28
CA ILE A 34 6.83 -0.83 8.86
C ILE A 34 5.98 -1.32 7.71
N PHE A 35 5.17 -2.34 7.94
CA PHE A 35 4.08 -2.81 7.09
C PHE A 35 3.07 -1.68 6.76
N TYR A 36 3.51 -0.64 6.07
CA TYR A 36 2.74 0.54 5.62
C TYR A 36 2.11 0.26 4.25
N MET A 37 1.71 -0.99 4.04
CA MET A 37 0.98 -1.46 2.88
C MET A 37 -0.22 -2.25 3.39
N GLU A 38 -1.32 -1.58 3.72
CA GLU A 38 -2.56 -2.31 4.04
C GLU A 38 -3.84 -1.53 3.71
N ARG A 39 -3.89 -0.20 3.89
CA ARG A 39 -5.12 0.57 3.66
C ARG A 39 -5.24 1.10 2.23
N ALA A 40 -6.46 1.10 1.70
CA ALA A 40 -6.77 1.63 0.38
C ALA A 40 -6.27 3.08 0.17
N ALA A 41 -6.25 3.89 1.23
CA ALA A 41 -5.75 5.26 1.18
C ALA A 41 -4.24 5.36 0.86
N ASP A 42 -3.43 4.42 1.33
CA ASP A 42 -1.98 4.40 1.04
C ASP A 42 -1.73 4.06 -0.43
N ARG A 43 -2.45 3.06 -0.95
CA ARG A 43 -2.43 2.68 -2.37
C ARG A 43 -2.93 3.81 -3.26
N ALA A 44 -3.99 4.50 -2.87
CA ALA A 44 -4.48 5.69 -3.57
C ALA A 44 -3.40 6.78 -3.65
N ARG A 45 -2.69 7.06 -2.55
CA ARG A 45 -1.58 8.01 -2.54
C ARG A 45 -0.42 7.59 -3.44
N ALA A 46 -0.13 6.30 -3.53
CA ALA A 46 0.87 5.78 -4.47
C ALA A 46 0.47 6.07 -5.92
N LEU A 47 -0.80 5.80 -6.30
CA LEU A 47 -1.30 6.13 -7.64
C LEU A 47 -1.28 7.64 -7.92
N ILE A 48 -1.60 8.47 -6.94
CA ILE A 48 -1.53 9.94 -7.07
C ILE A 48 -0.09 10.40 -7.37
N ARG A 49 0.93 9.73 -6.81
CA ARG A 49 2.34 10.04 -7.11
C ARG A 49 2.72 9.65 -8.54
N ILE A 50 2.18 8.55 -9.05
CA ILE A 50 2.42 8.08 -10.42
C ILE A 50 1.76 9.01 -11.44
N VAL A 51 0.47 9.33 -11.27
CA VAL A 51 -0.25 10.19 -12.22
C VAL A 51 0.10 11.67 -12.07
N GLY A 52 0.35 12.11 -10.83
CA GLY A 52 0.57 13.51 -10.48
C GLY A 52 -0.73 14.28 -10.21
N VAL A 53 -0.65 15.22 -9.28
CA VAL A 53 -1.76 16.07 -8.79
C VAL A 53 -2.48 16.80 -9.93
N LYS A 54 -1.74 17.33 -10.90
CA LYS A 54 -2.31 18.09 -12.03
C LYS A 54 -3.24 17.22 -12.88
N LYS A 55 -2.73 16.09 -13.37
CA LYS A 55 -3.51 15.15 -14.18
C LYS A 55 -4.70 14.57 -13.44
N ALA A 56 -4.57 14.30 -12.13
CA ALA A 56 -5.70 13.87 -11.32
C ALA A 56 -6.81 14.95 -11.28
N SER A 57 -6.43 16.22 -11.08
CA SER A 57 -7.40 17.33 -11.07
C SER A 57 -8.08 17.59 -12.41
N GLU A 58 -7.39 17.35 -13.53
CA GLU A 58 -7.96 17.45 -14.88
C GLU A 58 -9.07 16.40 -15.12
N ARG A 59 -9.06 15.30 -14.36
CA ARG A 59 -10.05 14.22 -14.43
C ARG A 59 -11.18 14.38 -13.39
N GLY A 60 -11.04 15.30 -12.44
CA GLY A 60 -12.07 15.63 -11.45
C GLY A 60 -11.48 16.16 -10.15
N GLY A 61 -12.23 17.02 -9.45
CA GLY A 61 -11.83 17.60 -8.16
C GLY A 61 -10.78 18.72 -8.25
N ALA A 62 -10.65 19.50 -7.18
CA ALA A 62 -9.77 20.66 -7.14
C ALA A 62 -8.29 20.28 -6.97
N TYR A 63 -7.39 20.98 -7.66
CA TYR A 63 -5.93 20.75 -7.58
C TYR A 63 -5.40 20.78 -6.13
N GLU A 64 -5.83 21.75 -5.33
CA GLU A 64 -5.40 21.87 -3.93
C GLU A 64 -5.80 20.68 -3.09
N ARG A 65 -6.99 20.12 -3.35
CA ARG A 65 -7.47 18.90 -2.67
C ARG A 65 -6.56 17.72 -2.99
N TRP A 66 -6.26 17.48 -4.27
CA TRP A 66 -5.32 16.43 -4.69
C TRP A 66 -3.93 16.61 -4.08
N ARG A 67 -3.45 17.86 -3.94
CA ARG A 67 -2.18 18.16 -3.28
C ARG A 67 -2.20 17.79 -1.80
N ASN A 68 -3.30 18.08 -1.10
CA ASN A 68 -3.46 17.75 0.31
C ASN A 68 -3.63 16.24 0.53
N VAL A 69 -4.38 15.57 -0.35
CA VAL A 69 -4.56 14.10 -0.34
C VAL A 69 -3.20 13.40 -0.56
N SER A 70 -2.44 13.84 -1.56
CA SER A 70 -1.11 13.29 -1.88
C SER A 70 -0.14 13.36 -0.70
N LYS A 71 -0.20 14.46 0.08
CA LYS A 71 0.59 14.66 1.29
C LYS A 71 0.05 13.95 2.53
N GLY A 72 -1.14 13.35 2.46
CA GLY A 72 -1.83 12.76 3.59
C GLY A 72 -2.34 13.76 4.63
N LEU A 73 -2.46 15.04 4.27
CA LEU A 73 -3.03 16.08 5.13
C LEU A 73 -4.55 15.94 5.28
N VAL A 74 -5.19 15.31 4.28
CA VAL A 74 -6.61 14.97 4.28
C VAL A 74 -6.82 13.52 3.92
N ARG A 75 -7.98 12.99 4.30
CA ARG A 75 -8.40 11.61 3.98
C ARG A 75 -8.75 11.52 2.50
N VAL A 76 -8.46 10.37 1.89
CA VAL A 76 -8.92 10.04 0.53
C VAL A 76 -10.42 9.77 0.60
N SER A 77 -11.23 10.47 -0.21
CA SER A 77 -12.66 10.17 -0.33
C SER A 77 -12.94 9.21 -1.49
N THR A 78 -14.19 8.76 -1.59
CA THR A 78 -14.67 7.89 -2.66
C THR A 78 -14.51 8.53 -4.04
N GLU A 79 -14.69 9.85 -4.16
CA GLU A 79 -14.53 10.57 -5.43
C GLU A 79 -13.09 10.50 -5.95
N GLU A 80 -12.10 10.59 -5.05
CA GLU A 80 -10.70 10.41 -5.45
C GLU A 80 -10.42 8.96 -5.88
N ILE A 81 -11.02 7.98 -5.20
CA ILE A 81 -10.91 6.57 -5.60
C ILE A 81 -11.50 6.36 -7.00
N ASP A 82 -12.68 6.91 -7.29
CA ASP A 82 -13.35 6.79 -8.58
C ASP A 82 -12.49 7.38 -9.71
N VAL A 83 -11.92 8.58 -9.49
CA VAL A 83 -11.01 9.20 -10.46
C VAL A 83 -9.77 8.33 -10.69
N LEU A 84 -9.19 7.75 -9.62
CA LEU A 84 -8.04 6.87 -9.75
C LEU A 84 -8.36 5.57 -10.49
N VAL A 85 -9.53 4.97 -10.27
CA VAL A 85 -9.98 3.78 -11.02
C VAL A 85 -10.19 4.11 -12.50
N GLN A 86 -10.69 5.30 -12.83
CA GLN A 86 -10.82 5.72 -14.23
C GLN A 86 -9.48 5.97 -14.93
N ILE A 87 -8.44 6.34 -14.17
CA ILE A 87 -7.09 6.55 -14.70
C ILE A 87 -6.35 5.21 -14.82
N PHE A 88 -6.52 4.33 -13.84
CA PHE A 88 -5.84 3.04 -13.72
C PHE A 88 -6.84 1.89 -13.50
N PRO A 89 -7.66 1.55 -14.50
CA PRO A 89 -8.65 0.48 -14.37
C PRO A 89 -8.01 -0.89 -14.07
N GLN A 90 -6.78 -1.10 -14.51
CA GLN A 90 -5.99 -2.30 -14.24
C GLN A 90 -5.56 -2.44 -12.76
N TYR A 91 -5.61 -1.35 -11.99
CA TYR A 91 -5.23 -1.37 -10.57
C TYR A 91 -6.43 -1.34 -9.63
N ALA A 92 -7.66 -1.56 -10.13
CA ALA A 92 -8.88 -1.41 -9.33
C ALA A 92 -8.95 -2.43 -8.18
N LEU A 93 -8.67 -3.71 -8.46
CA LEU A 93 -8.63 -4.76 -7.43
C LEU A 93 -7.54 -4.44 -6.39
N TRP A 94 -6.35 -4.09 -6.87
CA TRP A 94 -5.24 -3.73 -6.00
C TRP A 94 -5.57 -2.51 -5.15
N LEU A 95 -6.18 -1.46 -5.71
CA LEU A 95 -6.58 -0.27 -4.96
C LEU A 95 -7.58 -0.61 -3.86
N ALA A 96 -8.58 -1.44 -4.15
CA ALA A 96 -9.64 -1.81 -3.21
C ALA A 96 -9.15 -2.79 -2.12
N SER A 97 -8.56 -3.93 -2.50
CA SER A 97 -8.24 -5.03 -1.58
C SER A 97 -6.75 -5.23 -1.32
N GLY A 98 -5.88 -4.62 -2.14
CA GLY A 98 -4.44 -4.90 -2.11
C GLY A 98 -4.04 -6.19 -2.81
N GLN A 99 -5.00 -6.95 -3.34
CA GLN A 99 -4.75 -8.17 -4.10
C GLN A 99 -4.50 -7.86 -5.57
N ILE A 100 -3.84 -8.78 -6.26
CA ILE A 100 -3.67 -8.76 -7.71
C ILE A 100 -4.24 -10.05 -8.29
N ALA A 101 -4.75 -9.96 -9.52
CA ALA A 101 -5.19 -11.07 -10.36
C ALA A 101 -4.69 -10.81 -11.79
N PRO A 102 -3.39 -11.05 -12.07
CA PRO A 102 -2.79 -10.81 -13.40
C PRO A 102 -3.51 -11.55 -14.53
N GLU A 103 -4.09 -12.71 -14.24
CA GLU A 103 -4.90 -13.51 -15.17
C GLU A 103 -6.14 -12.77 -15.70
N CYS A 104 -6.66 -11.81 -14.95
CA CYS A 104 -7.78 -10.95 -15.34
C CYS A 104 -7.32 -9.52 -15.70
N GLY A 105 -6.01 -9.29 -15.86
CA GLY A 105 -5.45 -7.97 -16.13
C GLY A 105 -5.55 -7.00 -14.95
N GLN A 106 -5.77 -7.51 -13.72
CA GLN A 106 -5.80 -6.71 -12.50
C GLN A 106 -4.44 -6.83 -11.79
N THR A 107 -3.59 -5.83 -11.92
CA THR A 107 -2.21 -5.87 -11.44
C THR A 107 -1.94 -4.76 -10.41
N SER A 108 -0.66 -4.55 -10.08
CA SER A 108 -0.23 -3.44 -9.25
C SER A 108 0.93 -2.70 -9.94
N PRO A 109 1.19 -1.43 -9.59
CA PRO A 109 2.34 -0.70 -10.11
C PRO A 109 3.67 -1.43 -9.88
N ASP A 110 3.84 -2.06 -8.71
CA ASP A 110 5.05 -2.83 -8.39
C ASP A 110 5.17 -4.09 -9.25
N TYR A 111 4.05 -4.79 -9.50
CA TYR A 111 4.02 -5.96 -10.39
C TYR A 111 4.36 -5.56 -11.82
N ASP A 112 3.76 -4.49 -12.34
CA ASP A 112 4.03 -4.04 -13.71
C ASP A 112 5.49 -3.58 -13.86
N ALA A 113 6.03 -2.85 -12.88
CA ALA A 113 7.43 -2.41 -12.89
C ALA A 113 8.41 -3.60 -12.89
N ALA A 114 8.07 -4.70 -12.20
CA ALA A 114 8.89 -5.90 -12.17
C ALA A 114 8.80 -6.76 -13.45
N ASN A 115 7.71 -6.63 -14.22
CA ASN A 115 7.45 -7.41 -15.43
C ASN A 115 7.71 -6.62 -16.74
N GLN A 116 8.12 -5.36 -16.65
CA GLN A 116 8.62 -4.58 -17.80
C GLN A 116 10.09 -4.95 -18.07
N THR A 117 10.32 -6.05 -18.79
CA THR A 117 11.60 -6.39 -19.45
C THR A 117 11.77 -5.70 -20.79
#